data_AF-A0A6H9WK94-F1
#
_entry.id   AF-A0A6H9WK94-F1
#
_cell.length_a   1.000
_cell.length_b   1.000
_cell.length_c   1.000
_cell.angle_alpha   90.00
_cell.angle_beta   90.00
_cell.angle_gamma   90.00
#
_symmetry.space_group_name_H-M   'P 1'
#
loop_
_entity.id
_entity.type
_entity.pdbx_description
1 polymer ?
#
loop_
_entity_poly.entity_id
_entity_poly.type
_entity_poly.pdbx_seq_one_letter_code
_entity_poly.pdbx_strand_id
1 'polypeptide(L)'
;MFAVALAIGLTPQMLPAITSVSLATGARKMARRKVIVKRLDAIEDLGSVSVLCTDKTGTVTIGSAGLDLAADPSGRSDEAVGRLAVLNAGLQTGFANPLDQAVLAQATVPPSARAVGELPYDFSRKRLSVLVDGLDDELVRRPGQWNIAAIRNFMLVFGLLSAAFDIITFVVLMQVFHTDDVTFRSAWFLESTITELIVLFSMRSARPLFRTRPGRGLVVLSVIVGVFTLWVPYSPLAGVLGLDAVSGMLMAAVIVISLAYLACNELMKRRFIEALHRG
;
A
#
# COMPACT_ATOMS: atom_id res chain seq x y z
N MET A 1 -47.91 29.35 -79.52
CA MET A 1 -48.40 28.01 -79.15
C MET A 1 -47.31 26.94 -79.26
N PHE A 2 -46.72 26.72 -80.45
CA PHE A 2 -45.74 25.64 -80.66
C PHE A 2 -44.48 25.73 -79.77
N ALA A 3 -43.89 26.93 -79.62
CA ALA A 3 -42.73 27.15 -78.76
C ALA A 3 -42.99 26.86 -77.26
N VAL A 4 -44.21 27.13 -76.78
CA VAL A 4 -44.60 26.87 -75.38
C VAL A 4 -44.80 25.37 -75.14
N ALA A 5 -45.40 24.65 -76.09
CA ALA A 5 -45.55 23.20 -76.01
C ALA A 5 -44.19 22.47 -76.01
N LEU A 6 -43.25 22.91 -76.84
CA LEU A 6 -41.88 22.41 -76.86
C LEU A 6 -41.13 22.69 -75.54
N ALA A 7 -41.28 23.90 -74.98
CA ALA A 7 -40.66 24.26 -73.71
C ALA A 7 -41.17 23.38 -72.55
N ILE A 8 -42.48 23.12 -72.48
CA ILE A 8 -43.09 22.25 -71.46
C ILE A 8 -42.63 20.80 -71.63
N GLY A 9 -42.57 20.30 -72.87
CA GLY A 9 -42.18 18.92 -73.18
C GLY A 9 -40.69 18.61 -72.91
N LEU A 10 -39.82 19.62 -72.93
CA LEU A 10 -38.38 19.45 -72.67
C LEU A 10 -38.02 19.57 -71.18
N THR A 11 -38.87 20.20 -70.36
CA THR A 11 -38.63 20.29 -68.91
C THR A 11 -38.85 18.93 -68.21
N PRO A 12 -37.85 18.36 -67.54
CA PRO A 12 -38.00 17.10 -66.84
C PRO A 12 -38.70 17.30 -65.49
N GLN A 13 -40.03 17.46 -65.51
CA GLN A 13 -40.83 17.77 -64.32
C GLN A 13 -40.81 16.66 -63.25
N MET A 14 -40.55 15.42 -63.64
CA MET A 14 -40.54 14.25 -62.74
C MET A 14 -39.20 14.01 -62.05
N LEU A 15 -38.13 14.69 -62.46
CA LEU A 15 -36.77 14.48 -61.92
C LEU A 15 -36.70 14.68 -60.39
N PRO A 16 -37.33 15.72 -59.80
CA PRO A 16 -37.36 15.91 -58.35
C PRO A 16 -38.07 14.78 -57.59
N ALA A 17 -39.12 14.20 -58.18
CA ALA A 17 -39.85 13.09 -57.58
C ALA A 17 -39.03 11.79 -57.61
N ILE A 18 -38.39 11.49 -58.75
CA ILE A 18 -37.55 10.29 -58.92
C ILE A 18 -36.37 10.31 -57.95
N THR A 19 -35.69 11.46 -57.83
CA THR A 19 -34.57 11.63 -56.90
C THR A 19 -35.01 11.49 -55.45
N SER A 20 -36.13 12.12 -55.07
CA SER A 20 -36.68 12.00 -53.71
C SER A 20 -37.04 10.56 -53.34
N VAL A 21 -37.70 9.81 -54.24
CA VAL A 21 -38.07 8.39 -54.00
C VAL A 21 -36.82 7.50 -53.92
N SER A 22 -35.83 7.76 -54.77
CA SER A 22 -34.56 7.03 -54.77
C SER A 22 -33.79 7.24 -53.46
N LEU A 23 -33.65 8.50 -53.02
CA LEU A 23 -32.99 8.85 -51.75
C LEU A 23 -33.78 8.31 -50.55
N ALA A 24 -35.11 8.39 -50.55
CA ALA A 24 -35.95 7.84 -49.48
C ALA A 24 -35.81 6.30 -49.37
N THR A 25 -35.70 5.61 -50.50
CA THR A 25 -35.43 4.17 -50.54
C THR A 25 -34.04 3.85 -50.00
N GLY A 26 -33.04 4.67 -50.35
CA GLY A 26 -31.69 4.62 -49.79
C GLY A 26 -31.66 4.81 -48.27
N ALA A 27 -32.36 5.83 -47.75
CA ALA A 27 -32.51 6.10 -46.33
C ALA A 27 -33.13 4.91 -45.58
N ARG A 28 -34.19 4.30 -46.14
CA ARG A 28 -34.80 3.07 -45.57
C ARG A 28 -33.81 1.90 -45.50
N LYS A 29 -32.95 1.73 -46.52
CA LYS A 29 -31.91 0.69 -46.53
C LYS A 29 -30.82 0.96 -45.48
N MET A 30 -30.41 2.22 -45.31
CA MET A 30 -29.44 2.64 -44.29
C MET A 30 -29.97 2.48 -42.86
N ALA A 31 -31.26 2.78 -42.64
CA ALA A 31 -31.92 2.58 -41.34
C ALA A 31 -31.90 1.11 -40.87
N ARG A 32 -32.08 0.16 -41.80
CA ARG A 32 -31.93 -1.28 -41.51
C ARG A 32 -30.52 -1.67 -41.03
N ARG A 33 -29.52 -0.83 -41.32
CA ARG A 33 -28.13 -0.96 -40.85
C ARG A 33 -27.79 -0.04 -39.67
N LYS A 34 -28.81 0.44 -38.94
CA LYS A 34 -28.67 1.34 -37.78
C LYS A 34 -28.08 2.72 -38.11
N VAL A 35 -28.20 3.18 -39.35
CA VAL A 35 -27.79 4.54 -39.78
C VAL A 35 -29.04 5.42 -39.92
N ILE A 36 -29.09 6.52 -39.18
CA ILE A 36 -30.23 7.45 -39.19
C ILE A 36 -29.91 8.63 -40.12
N VAL A 37 -30.65 8.74 -41.21
CA VAL A 37 -30.54 9.84 -42.18
C VAL A 37 -31.58 10.91 -41.83
N LYS A 38 -31.13 12.07 -41.36
CA LYS A 38 -32.01 13.20 -41.00
C LYS A 38 -32.42 14.07 -42.19
N ARG A 39 -31.59 14.12 -43.23
CA ARG A 39 -31.86 14.85 -44.48
C ARG A 39 -31.49 13.95 -45.67
N LEU A 40 -32.36 13.86 -46.68
CA LEU A 40 -32.18 12.93 -47.81
C LEU A 40 -30.99 13.28 -48.71
N ASP A 41 -30.72 14.58 -48.89
CA ASP A 41 -29.57 15.13 -49.62
C ASP A 41 -28.22 14.65 -49.05
N ALA A 42 -28.15 14.41 -47.73
CA ALA A 42 -26.93 13.93 -47.07
C ALA A 42 -26.45 12.54 -47.57
N ILE A 43 -27.31 11.77 -48.25
CA ILE A 43 -26.92 10.50 -48.87
C ILE A 43 -26.01 10.74 -50.08
N GLU A 44 -26.30 11.78 -50.87
CA GLU A 44 -25.48 12.18 -52.01
C GLU A 44 -24.17 12.81 -51.53
N ASP A 45 -24.24 13.70 -50.54
CA ASP A 45 -23.06 14.27 -49.88
C ASP A 45 -22.12 13.14 -49.42
N LEU A 46 -22.65 12.14 -48.71
CA LEU A 46 -21.89 10.98 -48.23
C LEU A 46 -21.26 10.17 -49.37
N GLY A 47 -21.94 10.04 -50.51
CA GLY A 47 -21.41 9.35 -51.70
C GLY A 47 -20.27 10.10 -52.39
N SER A 48 -20.18 11.41 -52.19
CA SER A 48 -19.14 12.28 -52.74
C SER A 48 -17.94 12.50 -51.82
N VAL A 49 -17.97 11.96 -50.59
CA VAL A 49 -16.92 12.15 -49.58
C VAL A 49 -15.59 11.55 -50.06
N SER A 50 -14.55 12.37 -50.10
CA SER A 50 -13.15 11.96 -50.35
C SER A 50 -12.28 12.01 -49.09
N VAL A 51 -12.68 12.79 -48.07
CA VAL A 51 -11.99 12.91 -46.78
C VAL A 51 -12.99 12.69 -45.66
N LEU A 52 -12.74 11.67 -44.82
CA LEU A 52 -13.56 11.36 -43.66
C LEU A 52 -12.82 11.79 -42.39
N CYS A 53 -13.27 12.90 -41.78
CA CYS A 53 -12.82 13.31 -40.45
C CYS A 53 -13.68 12.60 -39.40
N THR A 54 -13.12 11.61 -38.72
CA THR A 54 -13.78 10.92 -37.60
C THR A 54 -13.16 11.37 -36.28
N ASP A 55 -13.99 11.48 -35.24
CA ASP A 55 -13.46 11.59 -33.88
C ASP A 55 -12.80 10.26 -33.45
N LYS A 56 -11.80 10.32 -32.58
CA LYS A 56 -11.12 9.13 -32.06
C LYS A 56 -11.98 8.44 -30.99
N THR A 57 -12.44 9.22 -30.02
CA THR A 57 -13.06 8.69 -28.80
C THR A 57 -14.51 8.31 -29.09
N GLY A 58 -14.87 7.04 -28.89
CA GLY A 58 -16.25 6.57 -29.10
C GLY A 58 -16.68 6.35 -30.55
N THR A 59 -15.83 6.68 -31.55
CA THR A 59 -16.06 6.30 -32.96
C THR A 59 -15.05 5.27 -33.45
N VAL A 60 -13.75 5.59 -33.40
CA VAL A 60 -12.69 4.62 -33.73
C VAL A 60 -12.38 3.70 -32.54
N THR A 61 -12.47 4.25 -31.33
CA THR A 61 -12.21 3.53 -30.08
C THR A 61 -13.51 3.19 -29.36
N ILE A 62 -13.48 2.12 -28.56
CA ILE A 62 -14.62 1.59 -27.80
C ILE A 62 -15.12 2.60 -26.73
N GLY A 63 -14.38 3.68 -26.48
CA GLY A 63 -14.74 4.71 -25.49
C GLY A 63 -14.52 4.26 -24.04
N SER A 64 -13.93 3.07 -23.83
CA SER A 64 -13.51 2.57 -22.52
C SER A 64 -12.02 2.75 -22.33
N ALA A 65 -11.60 3.35 -21.20
CA ALA A 65 -10.20 3.34 -20.79
C ALA A 65 -9.87 2.00 -20.11
N GLY A 66 -8.66 1.49 -20.35
CA GLY A 66 -8.10 0.33 -19.67
C GLY A 66 -6.75 0.70 -19.07
N LEU A 67 -6.44 0.16 -17.88
CA LEU A 67 -5.13 0.33 -17.25
C LEU A 67 -4.26 -0.88 -17.57
N ASP A 68 -3.20 -0.69 -18.37
CA ASP A 68 -2.28 -1.76 -18.76
C ASP A 68 -1.13 -1.93 -17.74
N LEU A 69 -0.50 -0.82 -17.34
CA LEU A 69 0.66 -0.84 -16.45
C LEU A 69 0.64 0.36 -15.49
N ALA A 70 0.84 0.10 -14.19
CA ALA A 70 1.24 1.12 -13.22
C ALA A 70 2.76 1.11 -13.12
N ALA A 71 3.43 2.20 -13.51
CA ALA A 71 4.87 2.24 -13.67
C ALA A 71 5.58 3.28 -12.79
N ASP A 72 6.80 2.96 -12.38
CA ASP A 72 7.74 3.89 -11.76
C ASP A 72 8.27 4.92 -12.79
N PRO A 73 9.02 5.97 -12.37
CA PRO A 73 9.60 6.94 -13.30
C PRO A 73 10.58 6.37 -14.34
N SER A 74 11.01 5.11 -14.18
CA SER A 74 11.85 4.41 -15.16
C SER A 74 11.05 3.51 -16.11
N GLY A 75 9.72 3.48 -15.99
CA GLY A 75 8.82 2.71 -16.85
C GLY A 75 8.65 1.24 -16.44
N ARG A 76 9.12 0.83 -15.26
CA ARG A 76 8.94 -0.54 -14.75
C ARG A 76 7.67 -0.65 -13.93
N SER A 77 7.05 -1.83 -13.97
CA SER A 77 5.88 -2.14 -13.13
C SER A 77 6.16 -1.86 -11.66
N ASP A 78 5.29 -1.08 -11.03
CA ASP A 78 5.38 -0.69 -9.63
C ASP A 78 4.02 -0.83 -8.94
N GLU A 79 3.93 -1.82 -8.06
CA GLU A 79 2.73 -2.13 -7.27
C GLU A 79 2.36 -0.99 -6.31
N ALA A 80 3.34 -0.25 -5.79
CA ALA A 80 3.08 0.86 -4.89
C ALA A 80 2.38 2.02 -5.63
N VAL A 81 2.80 2.30 -6.87
CA VAL A 81 2.12 3.28 -7.74
C VAL A 81 0.69 2.83 -8.03
N GLY A 82 0.49 1.55 -8.38
CA GLY A 82 -0.84 0.98 -8.60
C GLY A 82 -1.75 1.12 -7.38
N ARG A 83 -1.24 0.79 -6.19
CA ARG A 83 -1.99 0.90 -4.94
C ARG A 83 -2.34 2.36 -4.59
N LEU A 84 -1.42 3.29 -4.79
CA LEU A 84 -1.69 4.73 -4.61
C LEU A 84 -2.76 5.24 -5.58
N ALA A 85 -2.73 4.77 -6.83
CA ALA A 85 -3.76 5.10 -7.82
C ALA A 85 -5.14 4.58 -7.40
N VAL A 86 -5.23 3.33 -6.94
CA VAL A 86 -6.48 2.71 -6.45
C VAL A 86 -7.05 3.46 -5.25
N LEU A 87 -6.20 3.83 -4.29
CA LEU A 87 -6.60 4.62 -3.13
C LEU A 87 -7.15 5.98 -3.55
N ASN A 88 -6.49 6.67 -4.49
CA ASN A 88 -6.94 7.97 -4.96
C ASN A 88 -8.27 7.86 -5.74
N ALA A 89 -8.33 6.95 -6.71
CA ALA A 89 -9.51 6.73 -7.56
C ALA A 89 -10.76 6.31 -6.76
N GLY A 90 -10.59 5.49 -5.72
CA GLY A 90 -11.70 4.93 -4.95
C GLY A 90 -12.11 5.71 -3.70
N LEU A 91 -11.25 6.61 -3.19
CA LEU A 91 -11.54 7.41 -1.99
C LEU A 91 -11.85 8.88 -2.28
N GLN A 92 -11.61 9.37 -3.50
CA GLN A 92 -12.04 10.71 -3.90
C GLN A 92 -13.57 10.85 -3.86
N THR A 93 -14.04 12.07 -3.68
CA THR A 93 -15.46 12.43 -3.69
C THR A 93 -15.91 13.06 -5.01
N GLY A 94 -14.99 13.19 -5.98
CA GLY A 94 -15.24 13.72 -7.32
C GLY A 94 -16.16 12.86 -8.18
N PHE A 95 -16.43 13.32 -9.40
CA PHE A 95 -17.24 12.59 -10.36
C PHE A 95 -16.52 11.34 -10.87
N ALA A 96 -17.28 10.24 -11.02
CA ALA A 96 -16.77 9.03 -11.63
C ALA A 96 -16.31 9.30 -13.07
N ASN A 97 -15.03 9.04 -13.34
CA ASN A 97 -14.46 9.16 -14.68
C ASN A 97 -14.01 7.78 -15.21
N PRO A 98 -13.86 7.62 -16.54
CA PRO A 98 -13.44 6.35 -17.13
C PRO A 98 -12.03 5.88 -16.72
N LEU A 99 -11.12 6.80 -16.38
CA LEU A 99 -9.76 6.46 -15.94
C LEU A 99 -9.77 5.84 -14.54
N ASP A 100 -10.54 6.40 -13.62
CA ASP A 100 -10.69 5.88 -12.26
C ASP A 100 -11.39 4.53 -12.27
N GLN A 101 -12.37 4.35 -13.14
CA GLN A 101 -12.99 3.04 -13.38
C GLN A 101 -11.98 2.01 -13.90
N ALA A 102 -11.09 2.42 -14.81
CA ALA A 102 -10.03 1.55 -15.32
C ALA A 102 -9.02 1.15 -14.22
N VAL A 103 -8.72 2.06 -13.30
CA VAL A 103 -7.85 1.79 -12.14
C VAL A 103 -8.54 0.83 -11.15
N LEU A 104 -9.80 1.11 -10.80
CA LEU A 104 -10.58 0.31 -9.84
C LEU A 104 -10.97 -1.08 -10.38
N ALA A 105 -10.93 -1.27 -11.70
CA ALA A 105 -11.11 -2.59 -12.31
C ALA A 105 -9.94 -3.55 -11.98
N GLN A 106 -8.75 -3.03 -11.66
CA GLN A 106 -7.57 -3.85 -11.36
C GLN A 106 -7.47 -4.26 -9.88
N ALA A 107 -7.95 -3.41 -8.96
CA ALA A 107 -7.90 -3.68 -7.52
C ALA A 107 -8.90 -2.83 -6.73
N THR A 108 -9.21 -3.28 -5.51
CA THR A 108 -10.17 -2.63 -4.62
C THR A 108 -9.48 -1.84 -3.51
N VAL A 109 -10.18 -0.82 -3.00
CA VAL A 109 -9.71 -0.02 -1.87
C VAL A 109 -9.70 -0.88 -0.59
N PRO A 110 -8.60 -0.91 0.18
CA PRO A 110 -8.54 -1.60 1.45
C PRO A 110 -9.62 -1.08 2.42
N PRO A 111 -10.34 -1.95 3.16
CA PRO A 111 -11.39 -1.53 4.09
C PRO A 111 -10.89 -0.65 5.25
N SER A 112 -9.58 -0.71 5.55
CA SER A 112 -8.93 0.11 6.57
C SER A 112 -8.69 1.55 6.13
N ALA A 113 -8.62 1.80 4.83
CA ALA A 113 -8.26 3.10 4.28
C ALA A 113 -9.46 4.05 4.32
N ARG A 114 -9.23 5.28 4.80
CA ARG A 114 -10.26 6.32 4.89
C ARG A 114 -9.73 7.65 4.38
N ALA A 115 -10.53 8.35 3.57
CA ALA A 115 -10.22 9.74 3.21
C ALA A 115 -10.39 10.64 4.43
N VAL A 116 -9.36 11.43 4.74
CA VAL A 116 -9.35 12.45 5.81
C VAL A 116 -9.39 13.85 5.23
N GLY A 117 -8.97 14.02 3.98
CA GLY A 117 -9.04 15.29 3.27
C GLY A 117 -8.91 15.11 1.77
N GLU A 118 -9.36 16.10 1.01
CA GLU A 118 -9.30 16.08 -0.44
C GLU A 118 -8.95 17.48 -0.96
N LEU A 119 -8.11 17.50 -1.99
CA LEU A 119 -7.95 18.63 -2.90
C LEU A 119 -8.53 18.18 -4.25
N PRO A 120 -9.73 18.66 -4.63
CA PRO A 120 -10.38 18.29 -5.87
C PRO A 120 -9.51 18.60 -7.10
N TYR A 121 -9.91 18.04 -8.24
CA TYR A 121 -9.23 18.26 -9.50
C TYR A 121 -9.19 19.76 -9.82
N ASP A 122 -7.97 20.26 -10.04
CA ASP A 122 -7.71 21.65 -10.34
C ASP A 122 -7.12 21.76 -11.75
N PHE A 123 -7.77 22.53 -12.62
CA PHE A 123 -7.34 22.72 -14.01
C PHE A 123 -5.98 23.40 -14.16
N SER A 124 -5.55 24.21 -13.17
CA SER A 124 -4.22 24.81 -13.14
C SER A 124 -3.15 23.80 -12.73
N ARG A 125 -3.43 22.96 -11.72
CA ARG A 125 -2.48 21.94 -11.23
C ARG A 125 -2.54 20.63 -12.01
N LYS A 126 -3.61 20.41 -12.77
CA LYS A 126 -3.96 19.17 -13.50
C LYS A 126 -3.88 17.91 -12.64
N ARG A 127 -4.27 18.02 -11.36
CA ARG A 127 -4.18 16.92 -10.39
C ARG A 127 -5.31 16.99 -9.37
N LEU A 128 -5.71 15.81 -8.90
CA LEU A 128 -6.54 15.59 -7.73
C LEU A 128 -5.70 14.89 -6.65
N SER A 129 -5.95 15.18 -5.38
CA SER A 129 -5.19 14.59 -4.28
C SER A 129 -6.11 14.25 -3.12
N VAL A 130 -5.98 13.03 -2.61
CA VAL A 130 -6.71 12.56 -1.43
C VAL A 130 -5.70 12.28 -0.31
N LEU A 131 -5.98 12.79 0.87
CA LEU A 131 -5.26 12.45 2.09
C LEU A 131 -5.93 11.25 2.73
N VAL A 132 -5.17 10.17 2.93
CA VAL A 132 -5.70 8.87 3.37
C VAL A 132 -5.08 8.49 4.73
N ASP A 133 -5.91 8.03 5.65
CA ASP A 133 -5.53 7.43 6.93
C ASP A 133 -5.88 5.93 6.95
N GLY A 134 -5.29 5.16 7.87
CA GLY A 134 -5.51 3.71 8.00
C GLY A 134 -4.66 2.85 7.04
N LEU A 135 -3.57 3.41 6.53
CA LEU A 135 -2.49 2.66 5.89
C LEU A 135 -1.47 2.33 6.98
N ASP A 136 -1.35 1.05 7.36
CA ASP A 136 -0.32 0.63 8.30
C ASP A 136 1.06 0.99 7.74
N ASP A 137 1.68 1.95 8.43
CA ASP A 137 2.69 2.89 7.91
C ASP A 137 4.10 2.29 7.82
N GLU A 138 4.23 0.95 7.83
CA GLU A 138 5.52 0.29 8.07
C GLU A 138 6.13 -0.41 6.83
N LEU A 139 5.38 -0.57 5.73
CA LEU A 139 5.86 -1.32 4.55
C LEU A 139 5.78 -0.56 3.22
N VAL A 140 5.42 0.72 3.22
CA VAL A 140 5.08 1.44 1.97
C VAL A 140 6.24 2.18 1.32
N ARG A 141 7.37 2.42 2.00
CA ARG A 141 8.36 3.33 1.41
C ARG A 141 9.34 2.69 0.43
N ARG A 142 9.84 1.46 0.63
CA ARG A 142 10.61 0.65 -0.36
C ARG A 142 10.68 -0.80 0.13
N PRO A 143 10.79 -1.85 -0.71
CA PRO A 143 11.40 -3.09 -0.25
C PRO A 143 12.78 -2.73 0.32
N GLY A 144 13.02 -3.06 1.59
CA GLY A 144 14.30 -2.77 2.24
C GLY A 144 15.42 -3.40 1.42
N GLN A 145 16.19 -2.59 0.72
CA GLN A 145 17.44 -3.06 0.12
C GLN A 145 18.33 -3.47 1.29
N TRP A 146 18.81 -4.71 1.28
CA TRP A 146 19.67 -5.23 2.32
C TRP A 146 20.97 -4.44 2.34
N ASN A 147 21.04 -3.40 3.17
CA ASN A 147 22.26 -2.66 3.40
C ASN A 147 23.09 -3.43 4.42
N ILE A 148 23.98 -4.30 3.92
CA ILE A 148 24.88 -5.14 4.73
C ILE A 148 25.69 -4.28 5.71
N ALA A 149 26.11 -3.07 5.30
CA ALA A 149 26.84 -2.16 6.18
C ALA A 149 25.94 -1.63 7.33
N ALA A 150 24.68 -1.30 7.05
CA ALA A 150 23.73 -0.90 8.08
C ALA A 150 23.41 -2.05 9.04
N ILE A 151 23.23 -3.27 8.53
CA ILE A 151 23.03 -4.48 9.36
C ILE A 151 24.25 -4.75 10.23
N ARG A 152 25.47 -4.66 9.68
CA ARG A 152 26.71 -4.80 10.45
C ARG A 152 26.83 -3.76 11.54
N ASN A 153 26.62 -2.48 11.22
CA ASN A 153 26.71 -1.39 12.20
C ASN A 153 25.64 -1.55 13.29
N PHE A 154 24.45 -2.00 12.91
CA PHE A 154 23.38 -2.35 13.84
C PHE A 154 23.82 -3.49 14.77
N MET A 155 24.30 -4.61 14.22
CA MET A 155 24.75 -5.76 15.02
C MET A 155 25.91 -5.40 15.97
N LEU A 156 26.86 -4.57 15.53
CA LEU A 156 27.95 -4.12 16.38
C LEU A 156 27.46 -3.27 17.55
N VAL A 157 26.58 -2.29 17.27
CA VAL A 157 26.10 -1.35 18.28
C VAL A 157 25.19 -2.04 19.30
N PHE A 158 24.22 -2.83 18.83
CA PHE A 158 23.28 -3.53 19.71
C PHE A 158 23.89 -4.78 20.36
N GLY A 159 24.81 -5.47 19.68
CA GLY A 159 25.56 -6.58 20.26
C GLY A 159 26.49 -6.13 21.39
N LEU A 160 27.19 -5.00 21.22
CA LEU A 160 28.02 -4.42 22.29
C LEU A 160 27.17 -3.98 23.50
N LEU A 161 25.97 -3.43 23.27
CA LEU A 161 25.06 -3.09 24.34
C LEU A 161 24.62 -4.34 25.12
N SER A 162 24.23 -5.42 24.41
CA SER A 162 23.85 -6.69 25.06
C SER A 162 25.00 -7.25 25.90
N ALA A 163 26.20 -7.36 25.31
CA ALA A 163 27.37 -7.89 26.00
C ALA A 163 27.74 -7.08 27.26
N ALA A 164 27.59 -5.75 27.21
CA ALA A 164 27.83 -4.90 28.37
C ALA A 164 26.84 -5.20 29.51
N PHE A 165 25.56 -5.41 29.18
CA PHE A 165 24.54 -5.78 30.17
C PHE A 165 24.73 -7.21 30.69
N ASP A 166 25.13 -8.15 29.84
CA ASP A 166 25.48 -9.52 30.24
C ASP A 166 26.62 -9.54 31.26
N ILE A 167 27.67 -8.73 31.04
CA ILE A 167 28.78 -8.56 32.00
C ILE A 167 28.29 -7.93 33.31
N ILE A 168 27.44 -6.90 33.24
CA ILE A 168 26.86 -6.27 34.43
C ILE A 168 26.06 -7.30 35.23
N THR A 169 25.19 -8.07 34.57
CA THR A 169 24.41 -9.15 35.17
C THR A 169 25.34 -10.16 35.83
N PHE A 170 26.38 -10.61 35.12
CA PHE A 170 27.37 -11.55 35.65
C PHE A 170 28.05 -11.02 36.93
N VAL A 171 28.52 -9.77 36.90
CA VAL A 171 29.16 -9.12 38.05
C VAL A 171 28.19 -8.96 39.21
N VAL A 172 26.94 -8.57 38.97
CA VAL A 172 25.92 -8.43 40.01
C VAL A 172 25.62 -9.77 40.68
N LEU A 173 25.42 -10.84 39.90
CA LEU A 173 25.14 -12.17 40.44
C LEU A 173 26.31 -12.69 41.28
N MET A 174 27.54 -12.55 40.78
CA MET A 174 28.73 -13.09 41.45
C MET A 174 29.22 -12.23 42.62
N GLN A 175 29.33 -10.90 42.45
CA GLN A 175 29.99 -10.01 43.42
C GLN A 175 29.02 -9.34 44.39
N VAL A 176 27.76 -9.16 44.02
CA VAL A 176 26.75 -8.55 44.92
C VAL A 176 25.97 -9.64 45.64
N PHE A 177 25.40 -10.58 44.89
CA PHE A 177 24.54 -11.62 45.45
C PHE A 177 25.27 -12.92 45.83
N HIS A 178 26.54 -13.08 45.43
CA HIS A 178 27.38 -14.24 45.76
C HIS A 178 26.66 -15.58 45.46
N THR A 179 26.01 -15.64 44.30
CA THR A 179 25.18 -16.79 43.91
C THR A 179 26.01 -18.05 43.72
N ASP A 180 25.47 -19.19 44.17
CA ASP A 180 25.95 -20.52 43.80
C ASP A 180 25.61 -20.86 42.34
N ASP A 181 26.23 -21.90 41.79
CA ASP A 181 26.12 -22.28 40.38
C ASP A 181 24.67 -22.54 39.91
N VAL A 182 23.80 -23.04 40.79
CA VAL A 182 22.41 -23.37 40.45
C VAL A 182 21.54 -22.11 40.43
N THR A 183 21.68 -21.26 41.46
CA THR A 183 20.98 -19.97 41.50
C THR A 183 21.45 -19.04 40.37
N PHE A 184 22.74 -19.05 40.04
CA PHE A 184 23.31 -18.31 38.93
C PHE A 184 22.64 -18.70 37.61
N ARG A 185 22.55 -20.00 37.30
CA ARG A 185 21.89 -20.49 36.07
C ARG A 185 20.43 -20.07 35.98
N SER A 186 19.73 -20.07 37.11
CA SER A 186 18.32 -19.70 37.20
C SER A 186 18.11 -18.21 36.95
N ALA A 187 18.91 -17.37 37.60
CA ALA A 187 18.92 -15.93 37.40
C ALA A 187 19.29 -15.55 35.95
N TRP A 188 20.31 -16.21 35.40
CA TRP A 188 20.77 -15.99 34.04
C TRP A 188 19.70 -16.37 33.01
N PHE A 189 19.04 -17.51 33.18
CA PHE A 189 17.93 -17.93 32.31
C PHE A 189 16.77 -16.91 32.31
N LEU A 190 16.38 -16.44 33.50
CA LEU A 190 15.35 -15.43 33.67
C LEU A 190 15.73 -14.13 32.96
N GLU A 191 16.93 -13.64 33.22
CA GLU A 191 17.44 -12.40 32.64
C GLU A 191 17.50 -12.48 31.11
N SER A 192 18.13 -13.52 30.55
CA SER A 192 18.31 -13.68 29.11
C SER A 192 16.98 -13.80 28.36
N THR A 193 16.00 -14.51 28.94
CA THR A 193 14.69 -14.64 28.30
C THR A 193 13.90 -13.33 28.36
N ILE A 194 13.97 -12.59 29.48
CA ILE A 194 13.31 -11.30 29.62
C ILE A 194 13.93 -10.28 28.66
N THR A 195 15.26 -10.21 28.56
CA THR A 195 15.95 -9.31 27.63
C THR A 195 15.65 -9.69 26.18
N GLU A 196 15.58 -10.97 25.82
CA GLU A 196 15.20 -11.40 24.47
C GLU A 196 13.76 -10.98 24.12
N LEU A 197 12.80 -11.13 25.03
CA LEU A 197 11.44 -10.61 24.83
C LEU A 197 11.43 -9.09 24.67
N ILE A 198 12.21 -8.37 25.49
CA ILE A 198 12.36 -6.91 25.38
C ILE A 198 12.93 -6.52 24.01
N VAL A 199 14.00 -7.19 23.55
CA VAL A 199 14.61 -6.94 22.24
C VAL A 199 13.61 -7.24 21.13
N LEU A 200 12.91 -8.36 21.19
CA LEU A 200 11.91 -8.76 20.21
C LEU A 200 10.86 -7.64 20.01
N PHE A 201 10.30 -7.10 21.08
CA PHE A 201 9.33 -5.99 20.97
C PHE A 201 9.97 -4.65 20.61
N SER A 202 11.17 -4.37 21.12
CA SER A 202 11.88 -3.11 20.89
C SER A 202 12.35 -2.99 19.44
N MET A 203 12.86 -4.07 18.86
CA MET A 203 13.45 -4.11 17.53
C MET A 203 12.46 -4.43 16.41
N ARG A 204 11.24 -4.87 16.75
CA ARG A 204 10.16 -5.10 15.79
C ARG A 204 9.82 -3.87 14.97
N SER A 205 9.96 -2.67 15.55
CA SER A 205 9.57 -1.41 14.92
C SER A 205 10.62 -0.32 15.12
N ALA A 206 10.76 0.54 14.11
CA ALA A 206 11.56 1.75 14.17
C ALA A 206 10.98 2.81 15.14
N ARG A 207 9.70 2.68 15.54
CA ARG A 207 9.06 3.60 16.49
C ARG A 207 9.24 3.12 17.95
N PRO A 208 9.01 3.99 18.93
CA PRO A 208 9.07 3.61 20.33
C PRO A 208 8.08 2.51 20.70
N LEU A 209 8.51 1.59 21.57
CA LEU A 209 7.74 0.41 21.99
C LEU A 209 6.30 0.76 22.40
N PHE A 210 6.12 1.86 23.13
CA PHE A 210 4.82 2.33 23.64
C PHE A 210 3.89 2.99 22.62
N ARG A 211 4.37 3.30 21.41
CA ARG A 211 3.58 3.93 20.34
C ARG A 211 3.15 2.96 19.24
N THR A 212 3.53 1.70 19.35
CA THR A 212 3.22 0.68 18.34
C THR A 212 2.29 -0.36 18.91
N ARG A 213 1.32 -0.84 18.11
CA ARG A 213 0.43 -1.93 18.51
C ARG A 213 0.95 -3.23 17.91
N PRO A 214 1.47 -4.16 18.73
CA PRO A 214 1.88 -5.47 18.24
C PRO A 214 0.69 -6.32 17.81
N GLY A 215 0.91 -7.21 16.84
CA GLY A 215 -0.10 -8.17 16.40
C GLY A 215 -0.51 -9.11 17.54
N ARG A 216 -1.79 -9.49 17.58
CA ARG A 216 -2.36 -10.26 18.71
C ARG A 216 -1.64 -11.57 18.98
N GLY A 217 -1.19 -12.28 17.93
CA GLY A 217 -0.44 -13.54 18.06
C GLY A 217 0.92 -13.36 18.73
N LEU A 218 1.66 -12.29 18.40
CA LEU A 218 2.96 -12.01 19.01
C LEU A 218 2.82 -11.69 20.50
N VAL A 219 1.82 -10.89 20.86
CA VAL A 219 1.53 -10.56 22.26
C VAL A 219 1.19 -11.81 23.06
N VAL A 220 0.27 -12.64 22.54
CA VAL A 220 -0.14 -13.87 23.21
C VAL A 220 1.05 -14.80 23.41
N LEU A 221 1.86 -15.03 22.37
CA LEU A 221 3.01 -15.91 22.46
C LEU A 221 4.06 -15.39 23.45
N SER A 222 4.37 -14.09 23.41
CA SER A 222 5.34 -13.50 24.35
C SER A 222 4.85 -13.48 25.79
N VAL A 223 3.55 -13.31 26.02
CA VAL A 223 2.97 -13.43 27.37
C VAL A 223 3.06 -14.88 27.84
N ILE A 224 2.76 -15.85 26.99
CA ILE A 224 2.90 -17.28 27.31
C ILE A 224 4.35 -17.59 27.68
N VAL A 225 5.32 -17.18 26.85
CA VAL A 225 6.75 -17.38 27.11
C VAL A 225 7.17 -16.68 28.40
N GLY A 226 6.82 -15.40 28.60
CA GLY A 226 7.18 -14.67 29.81
C GLY A 226 6.61 -15.28 31.10
N VAL A 227 5.35 -15.71 31.08
CA VAL A 227 4.73 -16.43 32.21
C VAL A 227 5.42 -17.76 32.45
N PHE A 228 5.71 -18.52 31.38
CA PHE A 228 6.41 -19.79 31.49
C PHE A 228 7.80 -19.62 32.08
N THR A 229 8.59 -18.66 31.58
CA THR A 229 9.94 -18.32 32.09
C THR A 229 9.92 -17.97 33.57
N LEU A 230 8.95 -17.17 34.03
CA LEU A 230 8.83 -16.81 35.45
C LEU A 230 8.38 -17.99 36.31
N TRP A 231 7.59 -18.93 35.75
CA TRP A 231 7.05 -20.07 36.47
C TRP A 231 8.04 -21.23 36.62
N VAL A 232 8.87 -21.50 35.60
CA VAL A 232 9.75 -22.67 35.54
C VAL A 232 10.65 -22.84 36.77
N PRO A 233 11.37 -21.81 37.29
CA PRO A 233 12.26 -21.96 38.45
C PRO A 233 11.54 -22.33 39.76
N TYR A 234 10.23 -22.10 39.85
CA TYR A 234 9.40 -22.44 41.01
C TYR A 234 8.56 -23.71 40.78
N SER A 235 8.69 -24.32 39.60
CA SER A 235 7.91 -25.48 39.20
C SER A 235 8.61 -26.79 39.58
N PRO A 236 7.90 -27.93 39.61
CA PRO A 236 8.51 -29.25 39.80
C PRO A 236 9.54 -29.62 38.71
N LEU A 237 9.55 -28.90 37.58
CA LEU A 237 10.50 -29.10 36.48
C LEU A 237 11.87 -28.46 36.76
N ALA A 238 11.97 -27.59 37.76
CA ALA A 238 13.20 -26.86 38.09
C ALA A 238 14.38 -27.83 38.33
N GLY A 239 14.17 -28.87 39.13
CA GLY A 239 15.21 -29.87 39.43
C GLY A 239 15.68 -30.68 38.21
N VAL A 240 14.80 -30.93 37.24
CA VAL A 240 15.17 -31.64 35.99
C VAL A 240 16.01 -30.74 35.07
N LEU A 241 15.76 -29.42 35.11
CA LEU A 241 16.47 -28.43 34.31
C LEU A 241 17.72 -27.86 35.00
N GLY A 242 18.01 -28.28 36.24
CA GLY A 242 19.13 -27.76 37.02
C GLY A 242 18.93 -26.31 37.46
N LEU A 243 17.68 -25.92 37.72
CA LEU A 243 17.25 -24.60 38.17
C LEU A 243 16.75 -24.67 39.62
N ASP A 244 16.81 -23.55 40.32
CA ASP A 244 16.31 -23.40 41.69
C ASP A 244 15.56 -22.07 41.85
N ALA A 245 14.73 -22.00 42.90
CA ALA A 245 13.92 -20.85 43.20
C ALA A 245 14.80 -19.63 43.49
N VAL A 246 14.60 -18.57 42.71
CA VAL A 246 15.36 -17.33 42.85
C VAL A 246 14.78 -16.49 43.99
N SER A 247 15.64 -15.92 44.84
CA SER A 247 15.17 -15.03 45.91
C SER A 247 14.49 -13.77 45.35
N GLY A 248 13.50 -13.24 46.06
CA GLY A 248 12.75 -12.06 45.59
C GLY A 248 13.64 -10.83 45.36
N MET A 249 14.72 -10.67 46.13
CA MET A 249 15.67 -9.58 45.97
C MET A 249 16.52 -9.72 44.70
N LEU A 250 16.90 -10.95 44.35
CA LEU A 250 17.62 -11.24 43.12
C LEU A 250 16.71 -11.06 41.89
N MET A 251 15.45 -11.51 41.97
CA MET A 251 14.46 -11.26 40.92
C MET A 251 14.25 -9.76 40.69
N ALA A 252 14.17 -8.96 41.76
CA ALA A 252 14.08 -7.51 41.65
C ALA A 252 15.31 -6.91 40.95
N ALA A 253 16.52 -7.41 41.26
CA ALA A 253 17.74 -6.98 40.59
C ALA A 253 17.72 -7.30 39.08
N VAL A 254 17.29 -8.51 38.70
CA VAL A 254 17.11 -8.90 37.29
C VAL A 254 16.14 -7.97 36.57
N ILE A 255 14.97 -7.70 37.15
CA ILE A 255 13.98 -6.79 36.56
C ILE A 255 14.56 -5.38 36.39
N VAL A 256 15.29 -4.86 37.38
CA VAL A 256 15.92 -3.54 37.31
C VAL A 256 16.94 -3.47 36.19
N ILE A 257 17.79 -4.51 36.06
CA ILE A 257 18.78 -4.62 34.97
C ILE A 257 18.07 -4.67 33.61
N SER A 258 17.00 -5.48 33.47
CA SER A 258 16.23 -5.58 32.23
C SER A 258 15.51 -4.27 31.87
N LEU A 259 15.00 -3.52 32.84
CA LEU A 259 14.40 -2.19 32.60
C LEU A 259 15.43 -1.15 32.19
N ALA A 260 16.61 -1.17 32.82
CA ALA A 260 17.73 -0.33 32.42
C ALA A 260 18.20 -0.67 30.99
N TYR A 261 18.27 -1.96 30.66
CA TYR A 261 18.55 -2.43 29.31
C TYR A 261 17.52 -1.90 28.32
N LEU A 262 16.22 -2.04 28.60
CA LEU A 262 15.14 -1.51 27.75
C LEU A 262 15.30 -0.01 27.49
N ALA A 263 15.58 0.78 28.54
CA ALA A 263 15.75 2.23 28.42
C ALA A 263 16.96 2.60 27.53
N CYS A 264 18.11 1.95 27.75
CA CYS A 264 19.31 2.13 26.94
C CYS A 264 19.09 1.70 25.49
N ASN A 265 18.47 0.54 25.29
CA ASN A 265 18.15 -0.03 23.99
C ASN A 265 17.26 0.92 23.18
N GLU A 266 16.19 1.44 23.80
CA GLU A 266 15.25 2.37 23.17
C GLU A 266 15.91 3.73 22.85
N LEU A 267 16.78 4.25 23.73
CA LEU A 267 17.54 5.49 23.48
C LEU A 267 18.52 5.31 22.31
N MET A 268 19.24 4.19 22.29
CA MET A 268 20.22 3.88 21.25
C MET A 268 19.56 3.65 19.90
N LYS A 269 18.41 2.96 19.88
CA LYS A 269 17.55 2.80 18.69
C LYS A 269 17.13 4.15 18.11
N ARG A 270 16.65 5.08 18.93
CA ARG A 270 16.30 6.43 18.45
C ARG A 270 17.48 7.14 17.80
N ARG A 271 18.64 7.13 18.46
CA ARG A 271 19.87 7.74 17.92
C ARG A 271 20.34 7.09 16.62
N PHE A 272 20.28 5.76 16.53
CA PHE A 272 20.68 5.02 15.34
C PHE A 272 19.79 5.36 14.15
N ILE A 273 18.47 5.42 14.36
CA ILE A 273 17.50 5.79 13.32
C ILE A 273 17.65 7.25 12.90
N GLU A 274 17.84 8.17 13.85
CA GLU A 274 18.13 9.58 13.56
C GLU A 274 19.44 9.79 12.79
N ALA A 275 20.44 8.94 13.02
CA ALA A 275 21.70 8.97 12.27
C ALA A 275 21.51 8.44 10.85
N LEU A 276 20.68 7.40 10.67
CA LEU A 276 20.35 6.82 9.38
C LEU A 276 19.56 7.79 8.47
N HIS A 277 18.75 8.67 9.05
CA HIS A 277 17.98 9.68 8.31
C HIS A 277 18.76 10.96 7.96
N ARG A 278 19.95 11.17 8.56
CA ARG A 278 20.77 12.36 8.34
C ARG A 278 21.86 12.19 7.28
N GLY A 279 22.16 10.95 6.87
CA GLY A 279 23.11 10.63 5.79
C GLY A 279 22.38 10.19 4.53
#